data_AF-A0A2E6WGC2-F1
#
_entry.id   AF-A0A2E6WGC2-F1
#
_cell.length_a   1.000
_cell.length_b   1.000
_cell.length_c   1.000
_cell.angle_alpha   90.00
_cell.angle_beta   90.00
_cell.angle_gamma   90.00
#
_symmetry.space_group_name_H-M   'P 1'
#
loop_
_entity.id
_entity.type
_entity.pdbx_description
1 polymer ?
#
loop_
_entity_poly.entity_id
_entity_poly.type
_entity_poly.pdbx_seq_one_letter_code
_entity_poly.pdbx_strand_id
1 'polypeptide(L)'
;MITIGQFFLLLTLCLSFQTLMPPQLRSTSVHAFFFNACLLAVVAFSSQQVTAQQEKPQIDSQLDWARWRGQNGAGRWQAPTNLQLDWSTQKPELLWSQPVGASYSGITVVGNQVFTMDRQVNGQTPEDALAGNERVICLDRNTGKQLWQYSYAAHYKGLDYNKGPRVTPTVHQGRVYTLGAVGHLTCLDALTGQKIWQRDLVSEEKAKLPTWGYSASPLVINDSELIIHAALQPNGCFAAFDCQSGKELWRSGDDPAGYTAPILIRQNGHKQLIGWTPKHVLGMSPVNGEIQWKIPYDVTYGVAIATPIFEQGHVLVCGYWEGSKLIKLSDNLKQATLVWEENEFLRGLMSQPLFRDGFVYLLDKQYGIVCFNLITGKVAWTDKNQLTPRGRNPQATLVWIGDTDRAICLNADGELVVTSLTPMGYKEISRHAVVDFTWAHPAYSGDLIFARDDEKLVCFRIPTEVSHSK
;
A
#
# COMPACT_ATOMS: atom_id res chain seq x y z
N MET A 1 -27.99 -5.27 -31.49
CA MET A 1 -28.61 -4.43 -32.54
C MET A 1 -27.49 -3.93 -33.45
N ILE A 2 -27.55 -4.24 -34.75
CA ILE A 2 -26.59 -3.72 -35.74
C ILE A 2 -26.79 -2.20 -35.81
N THR A 3 -25.71 -1.42 -35.65
CA THR A 3 -25.81 0.04 -35.74
C THR A 3 -26.05 0.44 -37.20
N ILE A 4 -26.77 1.55 -37.42
CA ILE A 4 -27.14 2.03 -38.77
C ILE A 4 -25.89 2.16 -39.66
N GLY A 5 -24.74 2.57 -39.11
CA GLY A 5 -23.47 2.67 -39.83
C GLY A 5 -22.90 1.33 -40.32
N GLN A 6 -23.06 0.24 -39.56
CA GLN A 6 -22.63 -1.10 -39.96
C GLN A 6 -23.49 -1.68 -41.09
N PHE A 7 -24.78 -1.32 -41.12
CA PHE A 7 -25.69 -1.71 -42.20
C PHE A 7 -25.30 -1.07 -43.54
N PHE A 8 -24.90 0.20 -43.54
CA PHE A 8 -24.43 0.89 -44.74
C PHE A 8 -23.10 0.34 -45.27
N LEU A 9 -22.17 -0.04 -44.39
CA LEU A 9 -20.89 -0.63 -44.81
C LEU A 9 -21.08 -1.99 -45.52
N LEU A 10 -21.98 -2.82 -45.00
CA LEU A 10 -22.35 -4.12 -45.58
C LEU A 10 -23.07 -3.97 -46.93
N LEU A 11 -23.96 -2.97 -47.07
CA LEU A 11 -24.61 -2.67 -48.34
C LEU A 11 -23.59 -2.23 -49.40
N THR A 12 -22.62 -1.40 -49.00
CA THR A 12 -21.59 -0.87 -49.89
C THR A 12 -20.66 -1.98 -50.38
N LEU A 13 -20.26 -2.91 -49.50
CA LEU A 13 -19.44 -4.07 -49.87
C LEU A 13 -20.18 -5.06 -50.78
N CYS A 14 -21.48 -5.28 -50.56
CA CYS A 14 -22.31 -6.12 -51.44
C CYS A 14 -22.47 -5.50 -52.84
N LEU A 15 -22.69 -4.19 -52.92
CA LEU A 15 -22.80 -3.46 -54.20
C LEU A 15 -21.46 -3.43 -54.96
N SER A 16 -20.34 -3.33 -54.24
CA SER A 16 -18.98 -3.35 -54.81
C SER A 16 -18.62 -4.70 -55.44
N PHE A 17 -19.17 -5.80 -54.92
CA PHE A 17 -18.95 -7.14 -55.46
C PHE A 17 -19.76 -7.41 -56.75
N GLN A 18 -20.88 -6.71 -56.96
CA GLN A 18 -21.73 -6.87 -58.15
C GLN A 18 -21.09 -6.36 -59.45
N THR A 19 -20.18 -5.39 -59.36
CA THR A 19 -19.48 -4.80 -60.51
C THR A 19 -18.31 -5.65 -60.99
N LEU A 20 -17.82 -6.60 -60.18
CA LEU A 20 -16.67 -7.46 -60.47
C LEU A 20 -17.04 -8.86 -60.99
N MET A 21 -18.31 -9.25 -61.00
CA MET A 21 -18.74 -10.58 -61.46
C MET A 21 -19.09 -10.63 -62.96
N PRO A 22 -18.68 -11.69 -63.69
CA PRO A 22 -19.09 -11.92 -65.07
C PRO A 22 -20.62 -12.04 -65.21
N PRO A 23 -21.23 -11.55 -66.30
CA PRO A 23 -22.69 -11.47 -66.45
C PRO A 23 -23.42 -12.83 -66.41
N GLN A 24 -22.71 -13.93 -66.64
CA GLN A 24 -23.25 -15.29 -66.65
C GLN A 24 -23.57 -15.87 -65.26
N LEU A 25 -23.10 -15.24 -64.17
CA LEU A 25 -23.26 -15.73 -62.79
C LEU A 25 -24.29 -14.93 -61.96
N ARG A 26 -25.01 -13.99 -62.58
CA ARG A 26 -26.04 -13.16 -61.94
C ARG A 26 -27.39 -13.90 -61.84
N SER A 27 -27.44 -15.05 -61.17
CA SER A 27 -28.72 -15.70 -60.83
C SER A 27 -29.16 -15.32 -59.41
N THR A 28 -30.46 -15.19 -59.19
CA THR A 28 -31.05 -14.82 -57.88
C THR A 28 -30.73 -15.82 -56.77
N SER A 29 -30.41 -17.07 -57.13
CA SER A 29 -30.07 -18.15 -56.20
C SER A 29 -28.67 -18.00 -55.58
N VAL A 30 -27.70 -17.49 -56.35
CA VAL A 30 -26.32 -17.26 -55.85
C VAL A 30 -26.27 -16.09 -54.86
N HIS A 31 -27.14 -15.10 -55.04
CA HIS A 31 -27.26 -13.94 -54.15
C HIS A 31 -27.78 -14.33 -52.77
N ALA A 32 -28.80 -15.19 -52.71
CA ALA A 32 -29.35 -15.67 -51.44
C ALA A 32 -28.33 -16.52 -50.66
N PHE A 33 -27.49 -17.28 -51.36
CA PHE A 33 -26.45 -18.12 -50.74
C PHE A 33 -25.32 -17.27 -50.14
N PHE A 34 -24.84 -16.25 -50.86
CA PHE A 34 -23.81 -15.33 -50.35
C PHE A 34 -24.32 -14.47 -49.20
N PHE A 35 -25.57 -13.98 -49.28
CA PHE A 35 -26.16 -13.19 -48.20
C PHE A 35 -26.35 -14.00 -46.92
N ASN A 36 -26.78 -15.27 -47.03
CA ASN A 36 -26.87 -16.19 -45.90
C ASN A 36 -25.49 -16.60 -45.36
N ALA A 37 -24.49 -16.81 -46.22
CA ALA A 37 -23.13 -17.12 -45.79
C ALA A 37 -22.47 -15.95 -45.03
N CYS A 38 -22.69 -14.71 -45.47
CA CYS A 38 -22.24 -13.52 -44.76
C CYS A 38 -22.99 -13.32 -43.43
N LEU A 39 -24.30 -13.57 -43.37
CA LEU A 39 -25.05 -13.53 -42.12
C LEU A 39 -24.57 -14.59 -41.12
N LEU A 40 -24.32 -15.82 -41.57
CA LEU A 40 -23.77 -16.90 -40.75
C LEU A 40 -22.36 -16.58 -40.24
N ALA A 41 -21.52 -15.95 -41.06
CA ALA A 41 -20.19 -15.49 -40.65
C ALA A 41 -20.28 -14.37 -39.59
N VAL A 42 -21.21 -13.41 -39.73
CA VAL A 42 -21.41 -12.35 -38.73
C VAL A 42 -21.99 -12.91 -37.42
N VAL A 43 -22.89 -13.89 -37.49
CA VAL A 43 -23.40 -14.60 -36.29
C VAL A 43 -22.27 -15.40 -35.62
N ALA A 44 -21.43 -16.10 -36.40
CA ALA A 44 -20.28 -16.83 -35.87
C ALA A 44 -19.22 -15.92 -35.23
N PHE A 45 -18.94 -14.75 -35.83
CA PHE A 45 -18.05 -13.74 -35.25
C PHE A 45 -18.65 -13.06 -34.00
N SER A 46 -19.98 -12.92 -33.93
CA SER A 46 -20.66 -12.40 -32.74
C SER A 46 -20.67 -13.41 -31.58
N SER A 47 -20.53 -14.71 -31.85
CA SER A 47 -20.45 -15.77 -30.84
C SER A 47 -19.04 -16.09 -30.33
N GLN A 48 -18.00 -15.45 -30.89
CA GLN A 48 -16.60 -15.59 -30.45
C GLN A 48 -16.05 -14.31 -29.79
N GLN A 49 -16.90 -13.52 -29.15
CA GLN A 49 -16.41 -12.84 -27.95
C GLN A 49 -16.15 -13.93 -26.91
N VAL A 50 -14.90 -14.41 -26.87
CA VAL A 50 -14.32 -14.91 -25.64
C VAL A 50 -14.57 -13.80 -24.63
N THR A 51 -15.64 -13.91 -23.84
CA THR A 51 -15.71 -13.24 -22.56
C THR A 51 -14.55 -13.82 -21.78
N ALA A 52 -13.38 -13.19 -21.90
CA ALA A 52 -12.35 -13.35 -20.90
C ALA A 52 -13.04 -12.91 -19.61
N GLN A 53 -13.54 -13.87 -18.84
CA GLN A 53 -13.92 -13.61 -17.47
C GLN A 53 -12.65 -13.09 -16.83
N GLN A 54 -12.63 -11.79 -16.58
CA GLN A 54 -11.49 -11.16 -15.96
C GLN A 54 -11.45 -11.75 -14.55
N GLU A 55 -10.52 -12.69 -14.33
CA GLU A 55 -10.42 -13.40 -13.07
C GLU A 55 -10.07 -12.40 -11.97
N LYS A 56 -10.58 -12.66 -10.76
CA LYS A 56 -10.24 -11.81 -9.61
C LYS A 56 -8.72 -11.86 -9.41
N PRO A 57 -8.08 -10.71 -9.13
CA PRO A 57 -6.65 -10.68 -8.87
C PRO A 57 -6.33 -11.62 -7.71
N GLN A 58 -5.54 -12.66 -7.99
CA GLN A 58 -4.93 -13.50 -6.97
C GLN A 58 -3.57 -12.93 -6.62
N ILE A 59 -3.18 -13.07 -5.35
CA ILE A 59 -1.88 -12.58 -4.88
C ILE A 59 -0.79 -13.54 -5.35
N ASP A 60 0.10 -13.05 -6.22
CA ASP A 60 1.38 -13.69 -6.51
C ASP A 60 2.45 -13.14 -5.56
N SER A 61 2.95 -14.01 -4.68
CA SER A 61 3.96 -13.68 -3.67
C SER A 61 5.26 -13.06 -4.21
N GLN A 62 5.60 -13.29 -5.49
CA GLN A 62 6.84 -12.76 -6.06
C GLN A 62 6.66 -11.38 -6.70
N LEU A 63 5.45 -11.07 -7.16
CA LEU A 63 5.19 -9.85 -7.94
C LEU A 63 4.35 -8.82 -7.18
N ASP A 64 3.66 -9.19 -6.11
CA ASP A 64 2.65 -8.32 -5.51
C ASP A 64 3.10 -7.60 -4.24
N TRP A 65 2.63 -6.35 -4.13
CA TRP A 65 2.75 -5.49 -2.97
C TRP A 65 1.37 -5.23 -2.39
N ALA A 66 0.73 -6.29 -1.89
CA ALA A 66 -0.71 -6.33 -1.64
C ALA A 66 -1.23 -5.47 -0.46
N ARG A 67 -0.35 -4.87 0.34
CA ARG A 67 -0.70 -4.14 1.58
C ARG A 67 0.46 -3.25 2.05
N TRP A 68 0.23 -2.50 3.13
CA TRP A 68 1.25 -1.72 3.83
C TRP A 68 2.57 -2.48 3.95
N ARG A 69 3.63 -1.93 3.36
CA ARG A 69 5.00 -2.47 3.35
C ARG A 69 5.15 -3.90 2.77
N GLY A 70 4.32 -4.25 1.79
CA GLY A 70 4.43 -5.49 1.03
C GLY A 70 3.80 -6.69 1.73
N GLN A 71 3.94 -7.87 1.14
CA GLN A 71 3.14 -9.05 1.47
C GLN A 71 3.10 -9.42 2.97
N ASN A 72 4.22 -9.26 3.68
CA ASN A 72 4.33 -9.57 5.12
C ASN A 72 4.41 -8.32 6.01
N GLY A 73 4.31 -7.10 5.45
CA GLY A 73 4.47 -5.84 6.18
C GLY A 73 5.90 -5.53 6.65
N ALA A 74 6.90 -6.33 6.26
CA ALA A 74 8.28 -6.14 6.69
C ALA A 74 9.07 -5.18 5.79
N GLY A 75 8.50 -4.69 4.68
CA GLY A 75 9.19 -3.85 3.69
C GLY A 75 10.38 -4.57 3.07
N ARG A 76 10.12 -5.75 2.48
CA ARG A 76 11.08 -6.49 1.67
C ARG A 76 10.52 -6.59 0.25
N TRP A 77 11.26 -6.09 -0.71
CA TRP A 77 10.95 -6.23 -2.13
C TRP A 77 11.69 -7.44 -2.70
N GLN A 78 10.93 -8.43 -3.17
CA GLN A 78 11.47 -9.57 -3.92
C GLN A 78 11.79 -9.14 -5.36
N ALA A 79 12.88 -8.38 -5.49
CA ALA A 79 13.32 -7.83 -6.76
C ALA A 79 13.91 -8.91 -7.69
N PRO A 80 13.82 -8.76 -9.02
CA PRO A 80 14.62 -9.51 -9.96
C PRO A 80 16.12 -9.43 -9.62
N THR A 81 16.85 -10.53 -9.75
CA THR A 81 18.28 -10.58 -9.39
C THR A 81 19.18 -9.80 -10.35
N ASN A 82 18.67 -9.48 -11.54
CA ASN A 82 19.38 -8.77 -12.60
C ASN A 82 19.08 -7.27 -12.64
N LEU A 83 18.54 -6.65 -11.57
CA LEU A 83 18.35 -5.20 -11.54
C LEU A 83 19.70 -4.47 -11.51
N GLN A 84 19.85 -3.44 -12.35
CA GLN A 84 20.94 -2.48 -12.28
C GLN A 84 20.60 -1.39 -11.26
N LEU A 85 21.33 -1.43 -10.15
CA LEU A 85 21.12 -0.54 -9.01
C LEU A 85 22.06 0.68 -9.01
N ASP A 86 23.09 0.66 -9.86
CA ASP A 86 23.94 1.81 -10.14
C ASP A 86 23.42 2.54 -11.39
N TRP A 87 22.90 3.74 -11.17
CA TRP A 87 22.24 4.57 -12.18
C TRP A 87 23.17 5.65 -12.77
N SER A 88 24.48 5.50 -12.61
CA SER A 88 25.47 6.38 -13.23
C SER A 88 25.45 6.31 -14.76
N THR A 89 25.11 5.16 -15.33
CA THR A 89 25.08 4.92 -16.78
C THR A 89 23.65 4.86 -17.33
N GLN A 90 22.73 4.19 -16.63
CA GLN A 90 21.34 4.06 -17.01
C GLN A 90 20.43 4.35 -15.83
N LYS A 91 19.56 5.36 -15.98
CA LYS A 91 18.63 5.80 -14.94
C LYS A 91 17.30 5.04 -15.03
N PRO A 92 16.50 5.02 -13.94
CA PRO A 92 15.12 4.57 -13.98
C PRO A 92 14.32 5.27 -15.08
N GLU A 93 13.49 4.52 -15.80
CA GLU A 93 12.66 5.02 -16.90
C GLU A 93 11.24 5.31 -16.39
N LEU A 94 10.75 6.54 -16.59
CA LEU A 94 9.33 6.86 -16.36
C LEU A 94 8.47 6.18 -17.43
N LEU A 95 7.58 5.27 -17.01
CA LEU A 95 6.67 4.59 -17.94
C LEU A 95 5.37 5.35 -18.13
N TRP A 96 4.80 5.86 -17.03
CA TRP A 96 3.57 6.63 -17.06
C TRP A 96 3.43 7.49 -15.80
N SER A 97 2.61 8.53 -15.91
CA SER A 97 2.20 9.41 -14.83
C SER A 97 0.70 9.64 -14.91
N GLN A 98 0.00 9.47 -13.79
CA GLN A 98 -1.45 9.59 -13.69
C GLN A 98 -1.79 10.68 -12.65
N PRO A 99 -2.54 11.72 -13.02
CA PRO A 99 -3.01 12.72 -12.07
C PRO A 99 -3.90 12.11 -10.97
N VAL A 100 -3.61 12.49 -9.72
CA VAL A 100 -4.37 12.14 -8.52
C VAL A 100 -4.49 13.37 -7.61
N GLY A 101 -5.38 13.34 -6.62
CA GLY A 101 -5.52 14.39 -5.61
C GLY A 101 -4.58 14.19 -4.42
N ALA A 102 -4.51 15.21 -3.56
CA ALA A 102 -3.63 15.23 -2.39
C ALA A 102 -3.94 14.09 -1.40
N SER A 103 -2.91 13.41 -0.91
CA SER A 103 -3.03 12.29 0.03
C SER A 103 -1.67 11.73 0.44
N TYR A 104 -1.66 11.03 1.58
CA TYR A 104 -0.52 10.28 2.09
C TYR A 104 -0.71 8.76 1.98
N SER A 105 -1.75 8.32 1.24
CA SER A 105 -2.05 6.92 1.02
C SER A 105 -0.85 6.25 0.38
N GLY A 106 -0.38 5.16 0.95
CA GLY A 106 0.56 4.32 0.22
C GLY A 106 -0.11 3.63 -0.97
N ILE A 107 0.70 2.90 -1.72
CA ILE A 107 0.32 2.24 -2.95
C ILE A 107 0.30 0.73 -2.73
N THR A 108 -0.67 0.06 -3.34
CA THR A 108 -0.77 -1.40 -3.38
C THR A 108 -0.78 -1.88 -4.81
N VAL A 109 -0.05 -2.96 -5.10
CA VAL A 109 0.02 -3.55 -6.45
C VAL A 109 -0.32 -5.02 -6.35
N VAL A 110 -1.32 -5.47 -7.10
CA VAL A 110 -1.70 -6.89 -7.19
C VAL A 110 -2.02 -7.24 -8.64
N GLY A 111 -1.24 -8.16 -9.21
CA GLY A 111 -1.33 -8.55 -10.62
C GLY A 111 -1.13 -7.35 -11.56
N ASN A 112 -2.18 -6.99 -12.30
CA ASN A 112 -2.19 -5.87 -13.23
C ASN A 112 -2.88 -4.60 -12.67
N GLN A 113 -3.13 -4.55 -11.36
CA GLN A 113 -3.89 -3.46 -10.73
C GLN A 113 -3.05 -2.73 -9.68
N VAL A 114 -3.13 -1.40 -9.70
CA VAL A 114 -2.49 -0.49 -8.75
C VAL A 114 -3.57 0.26 -8.00
N PHE A 115 -3.54 0.21 -6.67
CA PHE A 115 -4.53 0.81 -5.78
C PHE A 115 -3.90 1.91 -4.94
N THR A 116 -4.60 3.03 -4.82
CA THR A 116 -4.27 4.10 -3.86
C THR A 116 -5.57 4.82 -3.46
N MET A 117 -5.46 5.79 -2.55
CA MET A 117 -6.55 6.68 -2.22
C MET A 117 -6.14 8.14 -2.43
N ASP A 118 -7.09 9.00 -2.73
CA ASP A 118 -6.90 10.45 -2.74
C ASP A 118 -8.10 11.21 -2.18
N ARG A 119 -7.94 12.53 -2.07
CA ARG A 119 -9.04 13.44 -1.74
C ARG A 119 -9.30 14.38 -2.92
N GLN A 120 -10.55 14.47 -3.31
CA GLN A 120 -11.07 15.44 -4.26
C GLN A 120 -11.79 16.54 -3.46
N VAL A 121 -11.26 17.76 -3.49
CA VAL A 121 -11.86 18.90 -2.80
C VAL A 121 -13.01 19.46 -3.65
N ASN A 122 -14.19 19.56 -3.05
CA ASN A 122 -15.37 20.14 -3.70
C ASN A 122 -15.68 21.44 -2.96
N GLY A 123 -14.92 22.51 -3.20
CA GLY A 123 -15.11 23.75 -2.46
C GLY A 123 -14.42 24.95 -3.09
N GLN A 124 -15.24 25.90 -3.54
CA GLN A 124 -14.81 27.19 -4.11
C GLN A 124 -14.58 28.25 -3.02
N THR A 125 -14.87 27.94 -1.75
CA THR A 125 -14.74 28.82 -0.59
C THR A 125 -13.91 28.20 0.54
N PRO A 126 -13.32 28.98 1.46
CA PRO A 126 -12.52 28.47 2.58
C PRO A 126 -13.29 27.56 3.57
N GLU A 127 -14.59 27.76 3.76
CA GLU A 127 -15.43 26.88 4.60
C GLU A 127 -15.75 25.55 3.88
N ASP A 128 -15.94 25.59 2.57
CA ASP A 128 -16.07 24.37 1.74
C ASP A 128 -14.75 23.62 1.57
N ALA A 129 -13.59 24.22 1.89
CA ALA A 129 -12.27 23.59 1.71
C ALA A 129 -12.06 22.35 2.59
N LEU A 130 -12.88 22.18 3.64
CA LEU A 130 -12.91 20.99 4.49
C LEU A 130 -13.88 19.91 3.99
N ALA A 131 -14.83 20.27 3.13
CA ALA A 131 -15.69 19.33 2.43
C ALA A 131 -14.96 18.75 1.21
N GLY A 132 -15.33 17.53 0.84
CA GLY A 132 -14.76 16.86 -0.32
C GLY A 132 -15.17 15.40 -0.35
N ASN A 133 -14.57 14.68 -1.29
CA ASN A 133 -14.73 13.24 -1.39
C ASN A 133 -13.37 12.58 -1.17
N GLU A 134 -13.33 11.55 -0.35
CA GLU A 134 -12.23 10.58 -0.45
C GLU A 134 -12.57 9.59 -1.55
N ARG A 135 -11.54 9.15 -2.27
CA ARG A 135 -11.68 8.25 -3.41
C ARG A 135 -10.65 7.14 -3.34
N VAL A 136 -11.09 5.91 -3.51
CA VAL A 136 -10.25 4.74 -3.80
C VAL A 136 -10.13 4.63 -5.31
N ILE A 137 -8.90 4.53 -5.82
CA ILE A 137 -8.59 4.49 -7.24
C ILE A 137 -7.93 3.16 -7.56
N CYS A 138 -8.34 2.53 -8.67
CA CYS A 138 -7.63 1.43 -9.29
C CYS A 138 -7.14 1.84 -10.67
N LEU A 139 -5.85 1.63 -10.94
CA LEU A 139 -5.18 1.90 -12.20
C LEU A 139 -4.65 0.60 -12.81
N ASP A 140 -4.57 0.58 -14.13
CA ASP A 140 -3.84 -0.44 -14.87
C ASP A 140 -2.34 -0.28 -14.63
N ARG A 141 -1.67 -1.36 -14.20
CA ARG A 141 -0.26 -1.36 -13.82
C ARG A 141 0.68 -0.91 -14.94
N ASN A 142 0.36 -1.24 -16.20
CA ASN A 142 1.26 -1.02 -17.33
C ASN A 142 1.05 0.34 -18.00
N THR A 143 -0.15 0.88 -17.94
CA THR A 143 -0.53 2.10 -18.67
C THR A 143 -0.88 3.28 -17.77
N GLY A 144 -1.10 3.05 -16.48
CA GLY A 144 -1.56 4.06 -15.53
C GLY A 144 -3.02 4.48 -15.69
N LYS A 145 -3.73 3.93 -16.68
CA LYS A 145 -5.14 4.28 -16.94
C LYS A 145 -6.03 3.84 -15.79
N GLN A 146 -6.93 4.72 -15.38
CA GLN A 146 -7.94 4.39 -14.37
C GLN A 146 -8.87 3.28 -14.87
N LEU A 147 -8.93 2.17 -14.12
CA LEU A 147 -9.83 1.06 -14.36
C LEU A 147 -11.19 1.31 -13.69
N TRP A 148 -11.16 1.72 -12.43
CA TRP A 148 -12.35 2.08 -11.67
C TRP A 148 -12.00 3.04 -10.54
N GLN A 149 -13.02 3.68 -9.97
CA GLN A 149 -12.91 4.45 -8.74
C GLN A 149 -14.15 4.26 -7.86
N TYR A 150 -13.99 4.41 -6.56
CA TYR A 150 -15.09 4.50 -5.60
C TYR A 150 -14.88 5.74 -4.73
N SER A 151 -15.89 6.61 -4.66
CA SER A 151 -15.81 7.87 -3.91
C SER A 151 -16.92 7.96 -2.86
N TYR A 152 -16.61 8.59 -1.73
CA TYR A 152 -17.57 8.90 -0.68
C TYR A 152 -17.29 10.27 -0.08
N ALA A 153 -18.34 10.94 0.39
CA ALA A 153 -18.22 12.25 1.02
C ALA A 153 -17.40 12.14 2.32
N ALA A 154 -16.49 13.08 2.53
CA ALA A 154 -15.67 13.16 3.72
C ALA A 154 -15.47 14.63 4.13
N HIS A 155 -15.75 14.93 5.39
CA HIS A 155 -15.59 16.26 5.93
C HIS A 155 -14.44 16.27 6.94
N TYR A 156 -13.37 16.99 6.65
CA TYR A 156 -12.10 16.96 7.40
C TYR A 156 -12.15 17.88 8.64
N LYS A 157 -13.32 18.05 9.25
CA LYS A 157 -13.48 18.86 10.46
C LYS A 157 -12.83 18.14 11.63
N GLY A 158 -11.95 18.82 12.35
CA GLY A 158 -11.22 18.26 13.50
C GLY A 158 -9.88 17.61 13.14
N LEU A 159 -9.46 17.67 11.87
CA LEU A 159 -8.12 17.29 11.45
C LEU A 159 -7.19 18.51 11.37
N ASP A 160 -5.96 18.35 11.83
CA ASP A 160 -4.94 19.42 11.86
C ASP A 160 -4.41 19.77 10.45
N TYR A 161 -4.39 18.80 9.53
CA TYR A 161 -4.13 19.05 8.12
C TYR A 161 -5.10 18.31 7.21
N ASN A 162 -5.39 18.93 6.07
CA ASN A 162 -6.49 18.55 5.20
C ASN A 162 -6.07 17.80 3.91
N LYS A 163 -4.80 17.41 3.81
CA LYS A 163 -4.31 16.50 2.77
C LYS A 163 -4.89 15.10 3.02
N GLY A 164 -5.29 14.41 1.95
CA GLY A 164 -6.30 13.35 1.93
C GLY A 164 -6.03 12.08 2.75
N PRO A 165 -6.58 10.91 2.37
CA PRO A 165 -6.44 9.66 3.13
C PRO A 165 -4.97 9.23 3.31
N ARG A 166 -4.70 8.39 4.32
CA ARG A 166 -3.32 8.09 4.80
C ARG A 166 -2.97 6.60 4.83
N VAL A 167 -3.96 5.71 4.76
CA VAL A 167 -3.71 4.26 4.78
C VAL A 167 -3.18 3.77 3.44
N THR A 168 -2.50 2.63 3.42
CA THR A 168 -2.32 1.84 2.19
C THR A 168 -3.50 0.88 2.06
N PRO A 169 -4.20 0.84 0.90
CA PRO A 169 -5.25 -0.15 0.67
C PRO A 169 -4.73 -1.58 0.85
N THR A 170 -5.45 -2.42 1.59
CA THR A 170 -5.08 -3.84 1.73
C THR A 170 -5.91 -4.67 0.76
N VAL A 171 -5.24 -5.39 -0.13
CA VAL A 171 -5.89 -6.34 -1.04
C VAL A 171 -5.74 -7.75 -0.50
N HIS A 172 -6.86 -8.47 -0.39
CA HIS A 172 -6.87 -9.85 0.03
C HIS A 172 -8.07 -10.59 -0.59
N GLN A 173 -7.84 -11.76 -1.18
CA GLN A 173 -8.87 -12.61 -1.80
C GLN A 173 -9.85 -11.84 -2.72
N GLY A 174 -9.32 -11.01 -3.61
CA GLY A 174 -10.12 -10.24 -4.57
C GLY A 174 -10.99 -9.14 -3.95
N ARG A 175 -10.65 -8.67 -2.74
CA ARG A 175 -11.28 -7.54 -2.06
C ARG A 175 -10.24 -6.48 -1.71
N VAL A 176 -10.65 -5.22 -1.73
CA VAL A 176 -9.86 -4.06 -1.29
C VAL A 176 -10.44 -3.53 0.01
N TYR A 177 -9.61 -3.40 1.04
CA TYR A 177 -9.97 -2.86 2.35
C TYR A 177 -9.27 -1.52 2.58
N THR A 178 -10.04 -0.50 2.96
CA THR A 178 -9.51 0.83 3.26
C THR A 178 -10.16 1.40 4.52
N LEU A 179 -9.44 2.31 5.18
CA LEU A 179 -9.96 3.15 6.24
C LEU A 179 -9.69 4.61 5.88
N GLY A 180 -10.76 5.36 5.64
CA GLY A 180 -10.67 6.79 5.34
C GLY A 180 -10.13 7.61 6.50
N ALA A 181 -9.62 8.82 6.23
CA ALA A 181 -9.02 9.68 7.26
C ALA A 181 -10.00 10.01 8.40
N VAL A 182 -11.29 10.00 8.07
CA VAL A 182 -12.41 10.32 8.97
C VAL A 182 -13.25 9.09 9.36
N GLY A 183 -12.72 7.87 9.21
CA GLY A 183 -13.30 6.68 9.84
C GLY A 183 -14.20 5.81 8.96
N HIS A 184 -14.25 6.04 7.64
CA HIS A 184 -14.99 5.19 6.71
C HIS A 184 -14.21 3.89 6.42
N LEU A 185 -14.57 2.82 7.11
CA LEU A 185 -14.04 1.48 6.86
C LEU A 185 -14.80 0.87 5.68
N THR A 186 -14.10 0.58 4.59
CA THR A 186 -14.73 0.21 3.31
C THR A 186 -14.16 -1.10 2.78
N CYS A 187 -15.03 -1.97 2.27
CA CYS A 187 -14.67 -3.13 1.49
C CYS A 187 -15.26 -3.04 0.08
N LEU A 188 -14.38 -3.14 -0.92
CA LEU A 188 -14.74 -3.10 -2.34
C LEU A 188 -14.36 -4.43 -2.99
N ASP A 189 -15.10 -4.81 -4.02
CA ASP A 189 -14.65 -5.83 -4.98
C ASP A 189 -13.43 -5.29 -5.74
N ALA A 190 -12.31 -6.04 -5.71
CA ALA A 190 -11.04 -5.55 -6.23
C ALA A 190 -11.03 -5.37 -7.75
N LEU A 191 -11.88 -6.10 -8.47
CA LEU A 191 -11.95 -6.07 -9.93
C LEU A 191 -12.81 -4.92 -10.43
N THR A 192 -13.94 -4.67 -9.76
CA THR A 192 -14.98 -3.76 -10.26
C THR A 192 -15.06 -2.44 -9.49
N GLY A 193 -14.47 -2.38 -8.29
CA GLY A 193 -14.62 -1.24 -7.38
C GLY A 193 -15.99 -1.15 -6.72
N GLN A 194 -16.88 -2.13 -6.94
CA GLN A 194 -18.20 -2.13 -6.33
C GLN A 194 -18.09 -2.28 -4.81
N LYS A 195 -18.80 -1.42 -4.08
CA LYS A 195 -18.90 -1.55 -2.62
C LYS A 195 -19.60 -2.85 -2.25
N ILE A 196 -18.90 -3.66 -1.46
CA ILE A 196 -19.46 -4.85 -0.81
C ILE A 196 -20.11 -4.42 0.50
N TRP A 197 -19.37 -3.69 1.34
CA TRP A 197 -19.88 -3.08 2.57
C TRP A 197 -19.07 -1.84 2.95
N GLN A 198 -19.64 -0.97 3.77
CA GLN A 198 -18.97 0.19 4.34
C GLN A 198 -19.55 0.48 5.73
N ARG A 199 -18.69 0.88 6.66
CA ARG A 199 -19.02 1.29 8.04
C ARG A 199 -18.44 2.69 8.28
N ASP A 200 -19.21 3.58 8.87
CA ASP A 200 -18.70 4.84 9.42
C ASP A 200 -18.43 4.66 10.91
N LEU A 201 -17.17 4.39 11.25
CA LEU A 201 -16.78 4.07 12.62
C LEU A 201 -16.99 5.24 13.59
N VAL A 202 -16.96 6.47 13.11
CA VAL A 202 -17.16 7.66 13.96
C VAL A 202 -18.63 7.80 14.33
N SER A 203 -19.55 7.70 13.36
CA SER A 203 -20.97 7.85 13.65
C SER A 203 -21.60 6.60 14.27
N GLU A 204 -21.19 5.41 13.84
CA GLU A 204 -21.77 4.14 14.31
C GLU A 204 -21.17 3.68 15.65
N GLU A 205 -19.84 3.79 15.80
CA GLU A 205 -19.08 3.20 16.91
C GLU A 205 -18.44 4.27 17.82
N LYS A 206 -18.76 5.55 17.58
CA LYS A 206 -18.25 6.70 18.34
C LYS A 206 -16.72 6.72 18.41
N ALA A 207 -16.06 6.23 17.36
CA ALA A 207 -14.62 6.18 17.26
C ALA A 207 -14.02 7.58 17.43
N LYS A 208 -12.93 7.68 18.20
CA LYS A 208 -12.26 8.96 18.43
C LYS A 208 -11.33 9.28 17.28
N LEU A 209 -11.58 10.40 16.60
CA LEU A 209 -10.75 10.89 15.50
C LEU A 209 -9.36 11.29 16.01
N PRO A 210 -8.27 10.71 15.48
CA PRO A 210 -6.91 11.17 15.78
C PRO A 210 -6.66 12.57 15.21
N THR A 211 -5.75 13.34 15.82
CA THR A 211 -5.37 14.70 15.39
C THR A 211 -5.08 14.80 13.89
N TRP A 212 -4.44 13.76 13.34
CA TRP A 212 -4.06 13.69 11.94
C TRP A 212 -4.88 12.67 11.14
N GLY A 213 -6.01 12.21 11.66
CA GLY A 213 -6.87 11.23 11.01
C GLY A 213 -6.34 9.80 11.10
N TYR A 214 -7.15 8.85 10.64
CA TYR A 214 -6.76 7.43 10.68
C TYR A 214 -5.69 7.11 9.61
N SER A 215 -4.60 6.49 10.06
CA SER A 215 -3.46 6.10 9.21
C SER A 215 -3.07 4.62 9.32
N ALA A 216 -3.62 3.90 10.31
CA ALA A 216 -3.35 2.48 10.48
C ALA A 216 -4.04 1.68 9.36
N SER A 217 -3.23 1.14 8.45
CA SER A 217 -3.74 0.36 7.32
C SER A 217 -4.45 -0.92 7.81
N PRO A 218 -5.62 -1.29 7.26
CA PRO A 218 -6.33 -2.49 7.69
C PRO A 218 -5.47 -3.75 7.55
N LEU A 219 -5.42 -4.57 8.60
CA LEU A 219 -4.64 -5.82 8.63
C LEU A 219 -5.60 -7.01 8.47
N VAL A 220 -5.45 -7.79 7.40
CA VAL A 220 -6.16 -9.08 7.29
C VAL A 220 -5.35 -10.17 8.01
N ILE A 221 -6.02 -10.93 8.87
CA ILE A 221 -5.50 -12.16 9.50
C ILE A 221 -6.48 -13.32 9.30
N ASN A 222 -5.94 -14.54 9.30
CA ASN A 222 -6.72 -15.79 9.17
C ASN A 222 -7.65 -15.82 7.94
N ASP A 223 -7.34 -15.02 6.91
CA ASP A 223 -8.11 -14.82 5.68
C ASP A 223 -9.54 -14.26 5.84
N SER A 224 -10.04 -14.11 7.07
CA SER A 224 -11.43 -13.70 7.35
C SER A 224 -11.57 -12.55 8.33
N GLU A 225 -10.52 -12.14 9.04
CA GLU A 225 -10.59 -11.13 10.09
C GLU A 225 -9.82 -9.87 9.69
N LEU A 226 -10.47 -8.72 9.75
CA LEU A 226 -9.92 -7.41 9.43
C LEU A 226 -9.66 -6.62 10.72
N ILE A 227 -8.39 -6.51 11.10
CA ILE A 227 -7.95 -5.81 12.30
C ILE A 227 -7.75 -4.32 12.01
N ILE A 228 -8.39 -3.49 12.85
CA ILE A 228 -8.43 -2.03 12.74
C ILE A 228 -7.98 -1.40 14.07
N HIS A 229 -7.19 -0.33 13.99
CA HIS A 229 -6.78 0.50 15.12
C HIS A 229 -7.53 1.84 15.03
N ALA A 230 -8.64 1.97 15.76
CA ALA A 230 -9.57 3.09 15.58
C ALA A 230 -10.14 3.71 16.87
N ALA A 231 -9.85 3.16 18.05
CA ALA A 231 -10.37 3.66 19.32
C ALA A 231 -11.90 3.83 19.34
N LEU A 232 -12.61 2.78 18.90
CA LEU A 232 -14.06 2.63 19.01
C LEU A 232 -14.49 2.74 20.49
N GLN A 233 -15.72 3.18 20.74
CA GLN A 233 -16.24 3.34 22.09
C GLN A 233 -17.43 2.41 22.36
N PRO A 234 -17.50 1.79 23.55
CA PRO A 234 -16.42 1.69 24.55
C PRO A 234 -15.34 0.67 24.14
N ASN A 235 -14.13 0.83 24.70
CA ASN A 235 -13.06 -0.18 24.75
C ASN A 235 -12.68 -0.87 23.41
N GLY A 236 -12.57 -0.11 22.32
CA GLY A 236 -12.13 -0.63 21.03
C GLY A 236 -10.93 0.10 20.44
N CYS A 237 -9.85 0.25 21.21
CA CYS A 237 -8.54 0.68 20.68
C CYS A 237 -8.21 -0.11 19.41
N PHE A 238 -8.24 -1.44 19.51
CA PHE A 238 -8.25 -2.36 18.38
C PHE A 238 -9.62 -3.04 18.25
N ALA A 239 -10.01 -3.37 17.03
CA ALA A 239 -11.18 -4.18 16.74
C ALA A 239 -10.94 -5.09 15.53
N ALA A 240 -11.63 -6.22 15.51
CA ALA A 240 -11.70 -7.11 14.35
C ALA A 240 -13.09 -7.07 13.73
N PHE A 241 -13.13 -7.01 12.41
CA PHE A 241 -14.35 -7.09 11.62
C PHE A 241 -14.29 -8.30 10.70
N ASP A 242 -15.44 -8.92 10.45
CA ASP A 242 -15.58 -9.95 9.44
C ASP A 242 -15.31 -9.36 8.05
N CYS A 243 -14.37 -9.97 7.31
CA CYS A 243 -13.95 -9.52 5.99
C CYS A 243 -15.08 -9.55 4.94
N GLN A 244 -16.08 -10.41 5.11
CA GLN A 244 -17.18 -10.59 4.17
C GLN A 244 -18.35 -9.65 4.45
N SER A 245 -18.69 -9.41 5.72
CA SER A 245 -19.90 -8.69 6.10
C SER A 245 -19.64 -7.32 6.75
N GLY A 246 -18.42 -7.02 7.17
CA GLY A 246 -18.10 -5.81 7.93
C GLY A 246 -18.72 -5.78 9.33
N LYS A 247 -19.15 -6.94 9.85
CA LYS A 247 -19.68 -7.07 11.21
C LYS A 247 -18.51 -7.16 12.18
N GLU A 248 -18.59 -6.45 13.30
CA GLU A 248 -17.59 -6.60 14.36
C GLU A 248 -17.60 -8.03 14.94
N LEU A 249 -16.41 -8.58 15.13
CA LEU A 249 -16.17 -9.88 15.75
C LEU A 249 -15.76 -9.72 17.22
N TRP A 250 -14.83 -8.79 17.46
CA TRP A 250 -14.36 -8.43 18.80
C TRP A 250 -13.76 -7.03 18.79
N ARG A 251 -13.68 -6.41 19.98
CA ARG A 251 -12.94 -5.17 20.22
C ARG A 251 -12.14 -5.27 21.53
N SER A 252 -11.06 -4.51 21.64
CA SER A 252 -10.13 -4.59 22.75
C SER A 252 -9.41 -3.28 23.05
N GLY A 253 -9.23 -3.01 24.34
CA GLY A 253 -8.42 -1.91 24.85
C GLY A 253 -9.10 -0.54 24.83
N ASP A 254 -8.68 0.33 25.73
CA ASP A 254 -9.21 1.66 25.99
C ASP A 254 -8.24 2.79 25.61
N ASP A 255 -7.02 2.43 25.17
CA ASP A 255 -6.04 3.39 24.69
C ASP A 255 -6.57 4.17 23.46
N PRO A 256 -6.11 5.41 23.25
CA PRO A 256 -6.41 6.15 22.02
C PRO A 256 -5.84 5.43 20.78
N ALA A 257 -6.30 5.81 19.59
CA ALA A 257 -5.76 5.27 18.36
C ALA A 257 -4.40 5.92 18.05
N GLY A 258 -3.43 5.08 17.73
CA GLY A 258 -2.17 5.49 17.10
C GLY A 258 -2.28 5.51 15.58
N TYR A 259 -1.13 5.53 14.91
CA TYR A 259 -1.03 5.68 13.45
C TYR A 259 -0.49 4.43 12.73
N THR A 260 -0.14 3.37 13.48
CA THR A 260 0.29 2.09 12.92
C THR A 260 -0.75 0.99 13.07
N ALA A 261 -0.78 0.08 12.08
CA ALA A 261 -1.41 -1.22 12.20
C ALA A 261 -0.63 -2.11 13.20
N PRO A 262 -1.29 -3.10 13.83
CA PRO A 262 -0.59 -4.13 14.58
C PRO A 262 0.15 -5.09 13.62
N ILE A 263 1.03 -5.92 14.18
CA ILE A 263 1.65 -7.05 13.46
C ILE A 263 1.14 -8.37 14.03
N LEU A 264 0.96 -9.36 13.16
CA LEU A 264 0.71 -10.74 13.58
C LEU A 264 2.05 -11.48 13.61
N ILE A 265 2.47 -11.89 14.80
CA ILE A 265 3.72 -12.65 14.98
C ILE A 265 3.43 -14.12 15.21
N ARG A 266 4.44 -14.95 14.96
CA ARG A 266 4.45 -16.36 15.36
C ARG A 266 5.69 -16.65 16.19
N GLN A 267 5.51 -17.18 17.40
CA GLN A 267 6.58 -17.62 18.29
C GLN A 267 6.21 -18.98 18.86
N ASN A 268 7.13 -19.96 18.75
CA ASN A 268 6.94 -21.31 19.26
C ASN A 268 5.61 -21.97 18.84
N GLY A 269 5.18 -21.74 17.59
CA GLY A 269 3.92 -22.26 17.06
C GLY A 269 2.67 -21.44 17.40
N HIS A 270 2.74 -20.52 18.37
CA HIS A 270 1.63 -19.65 18.77
C HIS A 270 1.59 -18.35 17.97
N LYS A 271 0.38 -17.85 17.69
CA LYS A 271 0.15 -16.54 17.06
C LYS A 271 -0.18 -15.50 18.14
N GLN A 272 0.34 -14.28 17.98
CA GLN A 272 0.00 -13.14 18.84
C GLN A 272 -0.08 -11.87 17.98
N LEU A 273 -1.05 -10.99 18.26
CA LEU A 273 -1.07 -9.64 17.70
C LEU A 273 -0.25 -8.72 18.59
N ILE A 274 0.68 -7.98 18.01
CA ILE A 274 1.45 -6.94 18.70
C ILE A 274 0.94 -5.59 18.24
N GLY A 275 0.41 -4.81 19.17
CA GLY A 275 -0.07 -3.45 18.95
C GLY A 275 0.84 -2.44 19.63
N TRP A 276 1.02 -1.28 18.99
CA TRP A 276 1.60 -0.10 19.63
C TRP A 276 0.57 1.02 19.61
N THR A 277 0.24 1.52 20.79
CA THR A 277 -0.74 2.57 21.04
C THR A 277 -0.05 3.82 21.60
N PRO A 278 -0.76 4.94 21.72
CA PRO A 278 -0.30 6.14 22.41
C PRO A 278 0.12 5.97 23.86
N LYS A 279 -0.24 4.87 24.52
CA LYS A 279 -0.01 4.64 25.96
C LYS A 279 0.76 3.36 26.27
N HIS A 280 0.73 2.38 25.37
CA HIS A 280 1.30 1.06 25.62
C HIS A 280 1.83 0.40 24.34
N VAL A 281 2.81 -0.49 24.51
CA VAL A 281 2.99 -1.63 23.61
C VAL A 281 2.28 -2.82 24.24
N LEU A 282 1.52 -3.58 23.46
CA LEU A 282 0.67 -4.65 23.98
C LEU A 282 0.66 -5.88 23.09
N GLY A 283 0.46 -7.04 23.71
CA GLY A 283 0.21 -8.31 23.05
C GLY A 283 -1.25 -8.70 23.22
N MET A 284 -1.89 -9.16 22.15
CA MET A 284 -3.27 -9.61 22.15
C MET A 284 -3.41 -11.00 21.53
N SER A 285 -4.39 -11.74 22.03
CA SER A 285 -4.88 -12.95 21.37
C SER A 285 -5.49 -12.58 20.02
N PRO A 286 -5.06 -13.20 18.90
CA PRO A 286 -5.68 -12.98 17.59
C PRO A 286 -7.08 -13.59 17.48
N VAL A 287 -7.53 -14.38 18.47
CA VAL A 287 -8.83 -15.09 18.42
C VAL A 287 -9.97 -14.22 18.93
N ASN A 288 -9.71 -13.40 19.94
CA ASN A 288 -10.74 -12.69 20.69
C ASN A 288 -10.31 -11.30 21.17
N GLY A 289 -9.11 -10.85 20.79
CA GLY A 289 -8.56 -9.57 21.22
C GLY A 289 -8.16 -9.49 22.69
N GLU A 290 -8.21 -10.58 23.48
CA GLU A 290 -7.79 -10.55 24.89
C GLU A 290 -6.37 -9.98 25.00
N ILE A 291 -6.21 -8.90 25.78
CA ILE A 291 -4.90 -8.32 26.06
C ILE A 291 -4.17 -9.27 27.00
N GLN A 292 -3.05 -9.80 26.53
CA GLN A 292 -2.25 -10.80 27.24
C GLN A 292 -1.15 -10.14 28.07
N TRP A 293 -0.59 -9.03 27.60
CA TRP A 293 0.37 -8.20 28.35
C TRP A 293 0.35 -6.75 27.83
N LYS A 294 0.83 -5.81 28.65
CA LYS A 294 1.05 -4.40 28.30
C LYS A 294 2.38 -3.92 28.89
N ILE A 295 3.12 -3.13 28.14
CA ILE A 295 4.31 -2.38 28.58
C ILE A 295 4.00 -0.88 28.41
N PRO A 296 4.10 -0.05 29.46
CA PRO A 296 3.84 1.38 29.36
C PRO A 296 4.76 2.07 28.37
N TYR A 297 4.14 2.88 27.51
CA TYR A 297 4.83 3.75 26.57
C TYR A 297 3.94 4.94 26.20
N ASP A 298 4.00 5.99 27.00
CA ASP A 298 3.25 7.23 26.76
C ASP A 298 3.98 8.10 25.74
N VAL A 299 3.36 8.37 24.60
CA VAL A 299 3.99 9.12 23.50
C VAL A 299 3.31 10.48 23.25
N THR A 300 4.13 11.50 23.07
CA THR A 300 3.70 12.88 22.84
C THR A 300 2.83 12.98 21.56
N TYR A 301 1.69 13.67 21.65
CA TYR A 301 0.68 13.78 20.57
C TYR A 301 0.12 12.45 20.03
N GLY A 302 0.32 11.33 20.75
CA GLY A 302 -0.14 10.02 20.32
C GLY A 302 0.57 9.44 19.10
N VAL A 303 1.81 9.89 18.81
CA VAL A 303 2.59 9.53 17.62
C VAL A 303 3.20 8.11 17.65
N ALA A 304 2.37 7.10 17.88
CA ALA A 304 2.71 5.69 17.63
C ALA A 304 2.62 5.41 16.11
N ILE A 305 3.68 5.74 15.37
CA ILE A 305 3.68 5.80 13.88
C ILE A 305 4.41 4.62 13.23
N ALA A 306 5.67 4.37 13.60
CA ALA A 306 6.45 3.30 12.98
C ALA A 306 5.88 1.93 13.36
N THR A 307 5.63 1.07 12.38
CA THR A 307 5.15 -0.30 12.67
C THR A 307 6.20 -1.07 13.47
N PRO A 308 5.82 -1.76 14.57
CA PRO A 308 6.75 -2.56 15.34
C PRO A 308 7.44 -3.61 14.46
N ILE A 309 8.68 -3.97 14.80
CA ILE A 309 9.34 -5.15 14.22
C ILE A 309 9.46 -6.25 15.28
N PHE A 310 9.35 -7.50 14.84
CA PHE A 310 9.52 -8.66 15.69
C PHE A 310 10.65 -9.54 15.15
N GLU A 311 11.77 -9.55 15.87
CA GLU A 311 13.00 -10.21 15.43
C GLU A 311 13.68 -10.86 16.63
N GLN A 312 14.19 -12.08 16.44
CA GLN A 312 14.91 -12.84 17.48
C GLN A 312 14.12 -12.97 18.80
N GLY A 313 12.79 -13.07 18.76
CA GLY A 313 11.94 -13.16 19.96
C GLY A 313 11.72 -11.82 20.69
N HIS A 314 12.09 -10.70 20.07
CA HIS A 314 11.95 -9.36 20.63
C HIS A 314 11.09 -8.47 19.74
N VAL A 315 10.28 -7.63 20.36
CA VAL A 315 9.55 -6.54 19.73
C VAL A 315 10.34 -5.25 19.92
N LEU A 316 10.63 -4.54 18.83
CA LEU A 316 11.18 -3.19 18.85
C LEU A 316 10.13 -2.19 18.39
N VAL A 317 9.98 -1.11 19.17
CA VAL A 317 9.23 0.09 18.80
C VAL A 317 10.15 1.31 18.84
N CYS A 318 9.96 2.24 17.90
CA CYS A 318 10.79 3.43 17.75
C CYS A 318 9.89 4.67 17.66
N GLY A 319 9.84 5.45 18.74
CA GLY A 319 9.09 6.69 18.87
C GLY A 319 9.91 7.94 18.59
N TYR A 320 9.20 9.00 18.23
CA TYR A 320 9.79 10.25 17.78
C TYR A 320 10.44 11.06 18.90
N TRP A 321 9.78 11.16 20.06
CA TRP A 321 10.24 11.97 21.18
C TRP A 321 10.83 11.11 22.29
N GLU A 322 10.15 10.02 22.60
CA GLU A 322 10.45 9.17 23.75
C GLU A 322 11.45 8.05 23.46
N GLY A 323 12.02 8.01 22.25
CA GLY A 323 13.08 7.06 21.91
C GLY A 323 12.58 5.70 21.46
N SER A 324 13.34 4.65 21.72
CA SER A 324 13.02 3.27 21.35
C SER A 324 12.95 2.37 22.57
N LYS A 325 12.16 1.30 22.49
CA LYS A 325 12.09 0.24 23.50
C LYS A 325 12.23 -1.13 22.85
N LEU A 326 13.05 -1.99 23.45
CA LEU A 326 13.11 -3.41 23.10
C LEU A 326 12.40 -4.24 24.18
N ILE A 327 11.49 -5.09 23.74
CA ILE A 327 10.66 -5.92 24.61
C ILE A 327 10.89 -7.38 24.25
N LYS A 328 11.34 -8.19 25.19
CA LYS A 328 11.48 -9.64 25.02
C LYS A 328 10.15 -10.32 25.28
N LEU A 329 9.72 -11.17 24.36
CA LEU A 329 8.55 -12.01 24.55
C LEU A 329 8.96 -13.33 25.20
N SER A 330 8.22 -13.76 26.21
CA SER A 330 8.43 -15.05 26.85
C SER A 330 7.63 -16.16 26.16
N ASP A 331 7.92 -17.42 26.50
CA ASP A 331 7.13 -18.57 26.02
C ASP A 331 5.70 -18.56 26.59
N ASN A 332 5.49 -17.88 27.73
CA ASN A 332 4.17 -17.58 28.23
C ASN A 332 3.62 -16.34 27.51
N LEU A 333 2.60 -16.54 26.66
CA LEU A 333 1.97 -15.47 25.87
C LEU A 333 1.45 -14.30 26.70
N LYS A 334 1.29 -14.46 28.03
CA LYS A 334 0.84 -13.41 28.97
C LYS A 334 1.99 -12.63 29.63
N GLN A 335 3.23 -12.86 29.20
CA GLN A 335 4.40 -12.23 29.80
C GLN A 335 5.36 -11.70 28.73
N ALA A 336 5.76 -10.45 28.93
CA ALA A 336 6.79 -9.77 28.17
C ALA A 336 7.62 -8.91 29.13
N THR A 337 8.88 -8.64 28.77
CA THR A 337 9.80 -7.90 29.63
C THR A 337 10.53 -6.83 28.83
N LEU A 338 10.56 -5.60 29.37
CA LEU A 338 11.40 -4.53 28.83
C LEU A 338 12.87 -4.92 29.00
N VAL A 339 13.62 -4.96 27.90
CA VAL A 339 15.06 -5.27 27.89
C VAL A 339 15.87 -4.00 28.05
N TRP A 340 15.57 -2.99 27.24
CA TRP A 340 16.20 -1.67 27.31
C TRP A 340 15.26 -0.62 26.71
N GLU A 341 15.53 0.63 27.07
CA GLU A 341 14.97 1.84 26.46
C GLU A 341 16.10 2.86 26.22
N GLU A 342 16.01 3.63 25.15
CA GLU A 342 17.04 4.58 24.69
C GLU A 342 16.36 5.76 24.01
N ASN A 343 16.73 7.01 24.32
CA ASN A 343 16.03 8.20 23.83
C ASN A 343 16.93 9.33 23.27
N GLU A 344 18.21 9.08 23.05
CA GLU A 344 19.16 10.03 22.47
C GLU A 344 19.35 9.78 20.96
N PHE A 345 19.71 8.55 20.60
CA PHE A 345 20.11 8.16 19.23
C PHE A 345 19.05 7.35 18.48
N LEU A 346 18.10 6.77 19.19
CA LEU A 346 17.10 5.85 18.64
C LEU A 346 15.71 6.49 18.64
N ARG A 347 15.59 7.72 18.14
CA ARG A 347 14.32 8.45 18.03
C ARG A 347 13.77 8.36 16.61
N GLY A 348 12.95 7.34 16.40
CA GLY A 348 12.41 6.99 15.09
C GLY A 348 11.51 8.05 14.49
N LEU A 349 11.69 8.32 13.21
CA LEU A 349 10.77 9.12 12.40
C LEU A 349 9.57 8.28 11.91
N MET A 350 8.81 8.77 10.92
CA MET A 350 7.69 8.03 10.29
C MET A 350 8.24 6.96 9.34
N SER A 351 9.18 6.16 9.83
CA SER A 351 9.93 5.16 9.07
C SER A 351 10.10 3.92 9.94
N GLN A 352 9.48 2.82 9.52
CA GLN A 352 9.73 1.54 10.19
C GLN A 352 11.17 1.10 9.93
N PRO A 353 11.93 0.76 11.00
CA PRO A 353 13.33 0.34 10.87
C PRO A 353 13.46 -0.97 10.09
N LEU A 354 14.64 -1.14 9.48
CA LEU A 354 15.04 -2.39 8.85
C LEU A 354 15.88 -3.22 9.81
N PHE A 355 15.71 -4.54 9.79
CA PHE A 355 16.54 -5.48 10.56
C PHE A 355 17.25 -6.46 9.63
N ARG A 356 18.52 -6.75 9.93
CA ARG A 356 19.29 -7.85 9.36
C ARG A 356 20.45 -8.25 10.29
N ASP A 357 20.66 -9.56 10.44
CA ASP A 357 21.83 -10.16 11.11
C ASP A 357 22.15 -9.58 12.50
N GLY A 358 21.11 -9.31 13.29
CA GLY A 358 21.26 -8.76 14.65
C GLY A 358 21.41 -7.24 14.73
N PHE A 359 21.39 -6.55 13.59
CA PHE A 359 21.48 -5.10 13.50
C PHE A 359 20.19 -4.49 12.96
N VAL A 360 19.91 -3.28 13.45
CA VAL A 360 18.76 -2.47 13.07
C VAL A 360 19.25 -1.19 12.42
N TYR A 361 18.60 -0.79 11.34
CA TYR A 361 18.82 0.46 10.61
C TYR A 361 17.57 1.31 10.76
N LEU A 362 17.67 2.33 11.61
CA LEU A 362 16.58 3.23 11.96
C LEU A 362 16.87 4.61 11.38
N LEU A 363 15.87 5.24 10.79
CA LEU A 363 15.95 6.67 10.47
C LEU A 363 15.63 7.49 11.72
N ASP A 364 16.67 8.05 12.32
CA ASP A 364 16.61 8.93 13.48
C ASP A 364 16.39 10.39 13.08
N LYS A 365 15.65 11.12 13.92
CA LYS A 365 15.29 12.52 13.69
C LYS A 365 16.45 13.53 13.62
N GLN A 366 17.64 13.19 14.11
CA GLN A 366 18.78 14.11 14.26
C GLN A 366 20.05 13.61 13.56
N TYR A 367 20.27 12.29 13.57
CA TYR A 367 21.53 11.70 13.12
C TYR A 367 21.43 11.01 11.75
N GLY A 368 20.25 10.98 11.13
CA GLY A 368 19.99 10.27 9.89
C GLY A 368 19.81 8.77 10.13
N ILE A 369 20.33 7.91 9.25
CA ILE A 369 20.30 6.47 9.48
C ILE A 369 21.25 6.10 10.62
N VAL A 370 20.74 5.47 11.66
CA VAL A 370 21.48 4.93 12.79
C VAL A 370 21.46 3.41 12.69
N CYS A 371 22.65 2.81 12.66
CA CYS A 371 22.81 1.36 12.78
C CYS A 371 23.14 1.02 14.23
N PHE A 372 22.42 0.08 14.82
CA PHE A 372 22.66 -0.38 16.18
C PHE A 372 22.40 -1.89 16.32
N ASN A 373 23.03 -2.50 17.30
CA ASN A 373 22.78 -3.91 17.62
C ASN A 373 21.43 -4.04 18.36
N LEU A 374 20.53 -4.89 17.85
CA LEU A 374 19.17 -5.05 18.37
C LEU A 374 19.17 -5.35 19.86
N ILE A 375 19.94 -6.35 20.30
CA ILE A 375 19.87 -6.87 21.66
C ILE A 375 20.48 -5.90 22.68
N THR A 376 21.59 -5.24 22.33
CA THR A 376 22.32 -4.38 23.26
C THR A 376 21.94 -2.91 23.19
N GLY A 377 21.24 -2.47 22.14
CA GLY A 377 20.94 -1.05 21.89
C GLY A 377 22.17 -0.21 21.51
N LYS A 378 23.37 -0.81 21.41
CA LYS A 378 24.60 -0.07 21.13
C LYS A 378 24.66 0.36 19.67
N VAL A 379 24.82 1.67 19.46
CA VAL A 379 25.04 2.28 18.15
C VAL A 379 26.39 1.84 17.59
N ALA A 380 26.38 1.37 16.35
CA ALA A 380 27.57 1.05 15.56
C ALA A 380 28.05 2.26 14.76
N TRP A 381 27.12 2.95 14.09
CA TRP A 381 27.42 4.14 13.29
C TRP A 381 26.15 4.95 12.99
N THR A 382 26.35 6.19 12.53
CA THR A 382 25.31 7.02 11.90
C THR A 382 25.75 7.39 10.49
N ASP A 383 24.81 7.51 9.55
CA ASP A 383 25.11 7.95 8.17
C ASP A 383 25.40 9.46 8.12
N LYS A 384 25.25 10.17 9.23
CA LYS A 384 25.44 11.61 9.37
C LYS A 384 24.51 12.42 8.46
N ASN A 385 23.27 11.98 8.30
CA ASN A 385 22.26 12.60 7.44
C ASN A 385 22.63 12.54 5.94
N GLN A 386 23.29 11.47 5.47
CA GLN A 386 23.60 11.31 4.05
C GLN A 386 22.33 10.93 3.25
N LEU A 387 21.48 10.04 3.77
CA LEU A 387 20.24 9.66 3.12
C LEU A 387 19.28 10.85 2.98
N THR A 388 19.10 11.59 4.08
CA THR A 388 18.24 12.77 4.21
C THR A 388 19.04 13.97 4.72
N PRO A 389 19.62 14.81 3.82
CA PRO A 389 20.49 15.92 4.22
C PRO A 389 19.83 16.93 5.18
N ARG A 390 20.64 17.51 6.07
CA ARG A 390 20.18 18.52 7.04
C ARG A 390 19.51 19.71 6.34
N GLY A 391 18.46 20.25 6.97
CA GLY A 391 17.66 21.36 6.42
C GLY A 391 16.53 20.90 5.49
N ARG A 392 16.46 19.61 5.17
CA ARG A 392 15.33 18.98 4.48
C ARG A 392 14.42 18.24 5.46
N ASN A 393 13.28 17.80 4.96
CA ASN A 393 12.39 16.94 5.73
C ASN A 393 13.05 15.56 5.92
N PRO A 394 13.30 15.10 7.16
CA PRO A 394 14.15 13.94 7.40
C PRO A 394 13.42 12.59 7.22
N GLN A 395 12.26 12.57 6.58
CA GLN A 395 11.45 11.36 6.41
C GLN A 395 11.91 10.52 5.20
N ALA A 396 11.85 9.19 5.33
CA ALA A 396 12.03 8.27 4.22
C ALA A 396 11.36 6.92 4.52
N THR A 397 10.82 6.28 3.47
CA THR A 397 10.48 4.85 3.53
C THR A 397 11.73 4.02 3.27
N LEU A 398 11.96 2.96 4.06
CA LEU A 398 13.09 2.03 3.88
C LEU A 398 12.59 0.63 3.49
N VAL A 399 13.16 0.03 2.45
CA VAL A 399 12.80 -1.31 1.96
C VAL A 399 14.06 -2.10 1.62
N TRP A 400 14.15 -3.35 2.08
CA TRP A 400 15.21 -4.27 1.65
C TRP A 400 14.98 -4.74 0.22
N ILE A 401 16.05 -4.84 -0.57
CA ILE A 401 16.05 -5.44 -1.91
C ILE A 401 16.51 -6.90 -1.77
N GLY A 402 15.53 -7.81 -1.80
CA GLY A 402 15.73 -9.25 -1.59
C GLY A 402 16.49 -9.57 -0.30
N ASP A 403 17.24 -10.66 -0.34
CA ASP A 403 18.11 -11.11 0.75
C ASP A 403 19.54 -10.60 0.58
N THR A 404 19.69 -9.33 0.15
CA THR A 404 20.99 -8.66 -0.05
C THR A 404 21.16 -7.50 0.92
N ASP A 405 22.39 -7.04 1.15
CA ASP A 405 22.69 -5.82 1.93
C ASP A 405 22.17 -4.51 1.29
N ARG A 406 21.48 -4.58 0.15
CA ARG A 406 20.94 -3.43 -0.55
C ARG A 406 19.56 -3.05 -0.01
N ALA A 407 19.35 -1.76 0.17
CA ALA A 407 18.05 -1.17 0.47
C ALA A 407 17.71 -0.10 -0.57
N ILE A 408 16.42 0.08 -0.83
CA ILE A 408 15.89 1.21 -1.59
C ILE A 408 15.03 2.07 -0.68
N CYS A 409 15.24 3.38 -0.78
CA CYS A 409 14.58 4.36 0.07
C CYS A 409 13.82 5.36 -0.80
N LEU A 410 12.62 5.76 -0.41
CA LEU A 410 11.95 6.94 -0.95
C LEU A 410 11.96 8.03 0.12
N ASN A 411 12.74 9.09 -0.08
CA ASN A 411 12.82 10.19 0.86
C ASN A 411 11.70 11.23 0.65
N ALA A 412 11.57 12.16 1.60
CA ALA A 412 10.53 13.18 1.58
C ALA A 412 10.61 14.15 0.41
N ASP A 413 11.77 14.27 -0.23
CA ASP A 413 11.97 15.11 -1.41
C ASP A 413 11.58 14.39 -2.71
N GLY A 414 11.05 13.16 -2.62
CA GLY A 414 10.59 12.37 -3.76
C GLY A 414 11.72 11.67 -4.51
N GLU A 415 12.87 11.46 -3.86
CA GLU A 415 14.02 10.77 -4.45
C GLU A 415 14.05 9.29 -4.03
N LEU A 416 14.22 8.41 -5.02
CA LEU A 416 14.67 7.05 -4.79
C LEU A 416 16.17 7.04 -4.53
N VAL A 417 16.58 6.42 -3.43
CA VAL A 417 17.99 6.26 -3.06
C VAL A 417 18.28 4.78 -2.85
N VAL A 418 19.19 4.24 -3.65
CA VAL A 418 19.71 2.88 -3.46
C VAL A 418 20.95 2.93 -2.59
N THR A 419 20.96 2.11 -1.55
CA THR A 419 22.02 2.11 -0.53
C THR A 419 22.46 0.68 -0.21
N SER A 420 23.68 0.54 0.29
CA SER A 420 24.13 -0.64 1.03
C SER A 420 24.14 -0.30 2.51
N LEU A 421 23.50 -1.15 3.31
CA LEU A 421 23.41 -1.03 4.76
C LEU A 421 24.03 -2.27 5.39
N THR A 422 25.14 -2.06 6.11
CA THR A 422 25.85 -3.14 6.81
C THR A 422 26.26 -2.68 8.21
N PRO A 423 26.61 -3.58 9.14
CA PRO A 423 27.17 -3.18 10.43
C PRO A 423 28.46 -2.36 10.31
N MET A 424 29.14 -2.41 9.15
CA MET A 424 30.37 -1.65 8.89
C MET A 424 30.12 -0.23 8.37
N GLY A 425 28.94 0.06 7.82
CA GLY A 425 28.61 1.41 7.38
C GLY A 425 27.45 1.51 6.41
N TYR A 426 27.16 2.77 6.06
CA TYR A 426 26.26 3.21 5.00
C TYR A 426 27.07 3.51 3.73
N LYS A 427 26.57 3.06 2.57
CA LYS A 427 27.07 3.50 1.25
C LYS A 427 25.89 3.81 0.35
N GLU A 428 25.81 5.05 -0.13
CA GLU A 428 24.91 5.41 -1.23
C GLU A 428 25.46 4.86 -2.55
N ILE A 429 24.59 4.23 -3.33
CA ILE A 429 24.92 3.65 -4.64
C ILE A 429 24.37 4.56 -5.73
N SER A 430 23.12 5.02 -5.61
CA SER A 430 22.47 5.86 -6.61
C SER A 430 21.29 6.62 -6.05
N ARG A 431 20.94 7.72 -6.72
CA ARG A 431 19.85 8.62 -6.36
C ARG A 431 19.13 9.11 -7.61
N HIS A 432 17.81 9.11 -7.59
CA HIS A 432 16.98 9.58 -8.70
C HIS A 432 15.66 10.18 -8.19
N ALA A 433 15.33 11.40 -8.61
CA ALA A 433 14.03 12.01 -8.32
C ALA A 433 12.93 11.34 -9.15
N VAL A 434 11.83 10.93 -8.51
CA VAL A 434 10.69 10.27 -9.18
C VAL A 434 9.37 11.00 -8.99
N VAL A 435 9.21 11.72 -7.87
CA VAL A 435 8.04 12.56 -7.56
C VAL A 435 8.52 13.82 -6.85
N ASP A 436 7.60 14.73 -6.57
CA ASP A 436 7.87 15.88 -5.69
C ASP A 436 7.74 15.46 -4.22
N PHE A 437 7.55 16.44 -3.32
CA PHE A 437 7.47 16.16 -1.88
C PHE A 437 6.44 15.08 -1.55
N THR A 438 6.84 14.09 -0.74
CA THR A 438 5.96 12.96 -0.41
C THR A 438 6.20 12.36 0.98
N TRP A 439 5.13 11.95 1.64
CA TRP A 439 5.18 11.00 2.77
C TRP A 439 4.45 9.69 2.44
N ALA A 440 4.01 9.51 1.20
CA ALA A 440 3.34 8.29 0.78
C ALA A 440 4.35 7.14 0.65
N HIS A 441 3.95 5.96 1.10
CA HIS A 441 4.76 4.76 0.93
C HIS A 441 4.71 4.26 -0.52
N PRO A 442 5.86 3.98 -1.16
CA PRO A 442 5.91 3.39 -2.49
C PRO A 442 5.48 1.92 -2.48
N ALA A 443 5.23 1.39 -3.67
CA ALA A 443 5.05 -0.03 -3.93
C ALA A 443 6.07 -0.54 -4.96
N TYR A 444 6.36 -1.84 -4.89
CA TYR A 444 7.36 -2.49 -5.72
C TYR A 444 6.77 -3.76 -6.34
N SER A 445 6.97 -3.99 -7.63
CA SER A 445 6.42 -5.15 -8.33
C SER A 445 7.24 -5.52 -9.57
N GLY A 446 7.93 -6.67 -9.53
CA GLY A 446 8.92 -7.02 -10.55
C GLY A 446 10.06 -5.99 -10.57
N ASP A 447 10.34 -5.40 -11.74
CA ASP A 447 11.29 -4.32 -11.96
C ASP A 447 10.67 -2.91 -11.83
N LEU A 448 9.41 -2.81 -11.40
CA LEU A 448 8.66 -1.56 -11.35
C LEU A 448 8.58 -0.99 -9.94
N ILE A 449 8.62 0.33 -9.86
CA ILE A 449 8.40 1.12 -8.65
C ILE A 449 7.24 2.07 -8.90
N PHE A 450 6.33 2.14 -7.93
CA PHE A 450 5.21 3.06 -7.93
C PHE A 450 5.39 4.04 -6.79
N ALA A 451 5.35 5.33 -7.12
CA ALA A 451 5.48 6.41 -6.15
C ALA A 451 4.41 7.47 -6.43
N ARG A 452 4.15 8.33 -5.45
CA ARG A 452 3.20 9.42 -5.62
C ARG A 452 3.60 10.63 -4.79
N ASP A 453 3.08 11.78 -5.17
CA ASP A 453 3.01 12.99 -4.35
C ASP A 453 1.54 13.42 -4.23
N ASP A 454 1.29 14.71 -3.96
CA ASP A 454 -0.05 15.25 -3.83
C ASP A 454 -0.79 15.47 -5.16
N GLU A 455 -0.13 15.33 -6.31
CA GLU A 455 -0.67 15.68 -7.63
C GLU A 455 -0.64 14.53 -8.64
N LYS A 456 0.29 13.57 -8.49
CA LYS A 456 0.47 12.48 -9.44
C LYS A 456 0.91 11.18 -8.76
N LEU A 457 0.52 10.07 -9.38
CA LEU A 457 1.09 8.74 -9.16
C LEU A 457 1.89 8.37 -10.42
N VAL A 458 3.10 7.85 -10.24
CA VAL A 458 4.04 7.51 -11.31
C VAL A 458 4.43 6.05 -11.23
N CYS A 459 4.79 5.47 -12.37
CA CYS A 459 5.47 4.19 -12.46
C CYS A 459 6.82 4.37 -13.15
N PHE A 460 7.87 3.91 -12.48
CA PHE A 460 9.23 3.85 -13.00
C PHE A 460 9.67 2.39 -13.17
N ARG A 461 10.40 2.12 -14.24
CA ARG A 461 11.12 0.86 -14.44
C ARG A 461 12.57 1.02 -13.99
N ILE A 462 13.04 0.10 -13.15
CA ILE A 462 14.47 -0.03 -12.84
C ILE A 462 15.16 -0.77 -13.98
N PRO A 463 16.32 -0.29 -14.48
CA PRO A 463 17.03 -0.97 -15.55
C PRO A 463 17.46 -2.38 -15.13
N THR A 464 17.56 -3.28 -16.09
CA THR A 464 18.03 -4.66 -15.88
C THR A 464 19.33 -4.90 -16.64
N GLU A 465 20.21 -5.73 -16.10
CA GLU A 465 21.42 -6.17 -16.80
C GLU A 465 20.99 -6.97 -18.03
N VAL A 466 21.44 -6.52 -19.21
CA VAL A 466 21.29 -7.30 -20.44
C VAL A 466 22.29 -8.45 -20.32
N SER A 467 21.81 -9.68 -20.20
CA SER A 467 22.68 -10.84 -20.35
C SER A 467 23.23 -10.81 -21.78
N HIS A 468 24.48 -10.40 -21.95
CA HIS A 468 25.18 -10.71 -23.18
C HIS A 468 25.35 -12.23 -23.21
N SER A 469 24.49 -12.91 -23.99
CA SER A 469 24.70 -14.29 -24.37
C SER A 469 26.08 -14.36 -25.03
N LYS A 470 27.05 -14.97 -24.35
CA LYS A 470 28.34 -15.30 -24.94
C LYS A 470 28.21 -16.35 -26.02
#